data_AF-A0AAC8TJH6-F1
#
_entry.id   AF-A0AAC8TJH6-F1
#
_cell.length_a   1.000
_cell.length_b   1.000
_cell.length_c   1.000
_cell.angle_alpha   90.00
_cell.angle_beta   90.00
_cell.angle_gamma   90.00
#
_symmetry.space_group_name_H-M   'P 1'
#
loop_
_entity.id
_entity.type
_entity.pdbx_description
1 polymer ?
#
loop_
_entity_poly.entity_id
_entity_poly.type
_entity_poly.pdbx_seq_one_letter_code
_entity_poly.pdbx_strand_id
1 'polypeptide(L)'
;MNHLEEELGMSKSQIIDEALSLFFKTVMELKQGWRIAFLDASSQRVREFTSPALTQVEWATRRERIVLPDADFDRARKLLENPPGPTPALKEAVARRNKRKRRKEE
;
A
#
# COMPACT_ATOMS: atom_id res chain seq x y z
N MET A 1 26.60 -2.41 14.90
CA MET A 1 26.13 -2.17 13.52
C MET A 1 25.47 -3.38 12.87
N ASN A 2 25.48 -4.59 13.47
CA ASN A 2 24.94 -5.80 12.83
C ASN A 2 23.44 -6.04 13.09
N HIS A 3 22.83 -5.27 13.99
CA HIS A 3 21.43 -5.47 14.41
C HIS A 3 20.42 -5.27 13.27
N LEU A 4 20.73 -4.34 12.34
CA LEU A 4 19.81 -3.96 11.25
C LEU A 4 19.80 -5.00 10.11
N GLU A 5 20.94 -5.63 9.84
CA GLU A 5 21.06 -6.72 8.84
C GLU A 5 20.27 -7.95 9.28
N GLU A 6 20.35 -8.29 10.57
CA GLU A 6 19.62 -9.41 11.17
C GLU A 6 18.11 -9.12 11.26
N GLU A 7 17.71 -7.90 11.61
CA GLU A 7 16.29 -7.50 11.67
C GLU A 7 15.62 -7.48 10.29
N LEU A 8 16.34 -7.04 9.27
CA LEU A 8 15.82 -6.91 7.91
C LEU A 8 16.00 -8.17 7.06
N GLY A 9 16.87 -9.10 7.47
CA GLY A 9 17.28 -10.23 6.63
C GLY A 9 17.93 -9.77 5.32
N MET A 10 18.57 -8.60 5.32
CA MET A 10 19.17 -7.96 4.15
C MET A 10 20.68 -7.85 4.29
N SER A 11 21.38 -7.93 3.17
CA SER A 11 22.81 -7.61 3.13
C SER A 11 23.04 -6.11 3.32
N LYS A 12 24.23 -5.74 3.80
CA LYS A 12 24.65 -4.35 3.95
C LYS A 12 24.44 -3.50 2.71
N SER A 13 24.76 -4.04 1.54
CA SER A 13 24.60 -3.36 0.25
C SER A 13 23.14 -3.06 -0.04
N GLN A 14 22.23 -4.01 0.20
CA GLN A 14 20.79 -3.81 0.03
C GLN A 14 20.23 -2.74 0.98
N ILE A 15 20.71 -2.70 2.23
CA ILE A 15 20.34 -1.65 3.19
C ILE A 15 20.78 -0.27 2.68
N ILE A 16 22.01 -0.18 2.16
CA ILE A 16 22.54 1.08 1.62
C ILE A 16 21.75 1.53 0.40
N ASP A 17 21.47 0.61 -0.53
CA ASP A 17 20.68 0.91 -1.75
C ASP A 17 19.28 1.41 -1.39
N GLU A 18 18.64 0.78 -0.39
CA GLU A 18 17.33 1.19 0.08
C GLU A 18 17.36 2.58 0.75
N ALA A 19 18.37 2.84 1.58
CA ALA A 19 18.54 4.15 2.21
C ALA A 19 18.75 5.26 1.17
N LEU A 20 19.54 4.98 0.13
CA LEU A 20 19.75 5.91 -0.99
C LEU A 20 18.46 6.14 -1.78
N SER A 21 17.69 5.08 -2.05
CA SER A 21 16.39 5.17 -2.73
C SER A 21 15.40 6.06 -1.97
N LEU A 22 15.28 5.86 -0.65
CA LEU A 22 14.46 6.69 0.24
C LEU A 22 14.93 8.16 0.23
N PHE A 23 16.24 8.38 0.28
CA PHE A 23 16.82 9.72 0.24
C PHE A 23 16.53 10.43 -1.09
N PHE A 24 16.77 9.79 -2.23
CA PHE A 24 16.49 10.40 -3.54
C PHE A 24 15.02 10.74 -3.72
N LYS A 25 14.13 9.85 -3.28
CA LYS A 25 12.68 10.10 -3.33
C LYS A 25 12.27 11.28 -2.46
N THR A 26 12.82 11.38 -1.26
CA THR A 26 12.65 12.51 -0.34
C THR A 26 13.10 13.82 -0.99
N VAL A 27 14.28 13.83 -1.62
CA VAL A 27 14.80 15.00 -2.35
C VAL A 27 13.89 15.40 -3.51
N MET A 28 13.35 14.44 -4.25
CA MET A 28 12.45 14.71 -5.37
C MET A 28 11.12 15.34 -4.91
N GLU A 29 10.57 14.89 -3.79
CA GLU A 29 9.34 15.47 -3.23
C GLU A 29 9.58 16.89 -2.71
N LEU A 30 10.71 17.15 -2.04
CA LEU A 30 11.12 18.51 -1.65
C LEU A 30 11.25 19.44 -2.86
N LYS A 31 11.86 18.96 -3.95
CA LYS A 31 11.98 19.73 -5.21
C LYS A 31 10.62 20.05 -5.84
N GLN A 32 9.61 19.22 -5.61
CA GLN A 32 8.24 19.46 -6.07
C GLN A 32 7.44 20.37 -5.12
N GLY A 33 8.07 20.89 -4.05
CA GLY A 33 7.46 21.81 -3.09
C GLY A 33 6.73 21.12 -1.94
N TRP A 34 6.84 19.80 -1.80
CA TRP A 34 6.22 19.07 -0.70
C TRP A 34 7.04 19.24 0.58
N ARG A 35 6.34 19.40 1.71
CA ARG A 35 6.96 19.42 3.03
C ARG A 35 7.03 18.01 3.60
N ILE A 36 8.19 17.66 4.14
CA ILE A 36 8.44 16.34 4.73
C ILE A 36 8.47 16.51 6.23
N ALA A 37 7.66 15.71 6.93
CA ALA A 37 7.60 15.65 8.38
C ALA A 37 7.56 14.18 8.81
N PHE A 38 8.27 13.86 9.88
CA PHE A 38 8.09 12.59 10.58
C PHE A 38 6.78 12.69 11.36
N LEU A 39 5.78 11.91 10.96
CA LEU A 39 4.48 11.88 11.62
C LEU A 39 4.46 10.78 12.66
N ASP A 40 3.90 11.09 13.84
CA ASP A 40 3.53 10.07 14.81
C ASP A 40 2.37 9.23 14.27
N ALA A 41 2.23 7.98 14.75
CA ALA A 41 1.24 7.02 14.26
C ALA A 41 -0.21 7.54 14.38
N SER A 42 -0.46 8.47 15.30
CA SER A 42 -1.74 9.12 15.59
C SER A 42 -2.12 10.27 14.63
N SER A 43 -1.18 10.75 13.82
CA SER A 43 -1.37 11.93 12.98
C SER A 43 -2.02 11.59 11.63
N GLN A 44 -2.89 12.48 11.14
CA GLN A 44 -3.56 12.31 9.85
C GLN A 44 -2.52 12.36 8.70
N ARG A 45 -2.19 11.19 8.14
CA ARG A 45 -1.16 11.03 7.11
C ARG A 45 -1.59 11.73 5.83
N VAL A 46 -0.81 12.74 5.40
CA VAL A 46 -1.01 13.39 4.11
C VAL A 46 -0.45 12.53 2.97
N ARG A 47 0.70 11.86 3.18
CA ARG A 47 1.29 10.82 2.33
C ARG A 47 2.22 9.91 3.13
N GLU A 48 2.24 8.63 2.79
CA GLU A 48 3.07 7.61 3.42
C GLU A 48 4.17 7.14 2.47
N PHE A 49 5.40 7.02 2.99
CA PHE A 49 6.53 6.45 2.27
C PHE A 49 6.74 5.02 2.73
N THR A 50 6.49 4.09 1.81
CA THR A 50 6.83 2.68 1.99
C THR A 50 7.93 2.28 1.03
N SER A 51 8.79 1.37 1.48
CA SER A 51 9.82 0.69 0.71
C SER A 51 9.79 -0.80 1.07
N PRO A 52 10.30 -1.71 0.23
CA PRO A 52 10.33 -3.13 0.56
C PRO A 52 10.97 -3.44 1.92
N ALA A 53 12.09 -2.78 2.26
CA ALA A 53 12.72 -2.96 3.58
C ALA A 53 11.84 -2.40 4.71
N LEU A 54 11.28 -1.19 4.55
CA LEU A 54 10.37 -0.61 5.55
C LEU A 54 9.11 -1.46 5.75
N THR A 55 8.59 -2.07 4.69
CA THR A 55 7.45 -3.00 4.77
C THR A 55 7.83 -4.25 5.56
N GLN A 56 9.04 -4.78 5.34
CA GLN A 56 9.52 -5.94 6.12
C GLN A 56 9.68 -5.60 7.60
N VAL A 57 10.21 -4.41 7.95
CA VAL A 57 10.26 -3.94 9.34
C VAL A 57 8.85 -3.78 9.91
N GLU A 58 7.94 -3.15 9.17
CA GLU A 58 6.55 -2.97 9.59
C GLU A 58 5.90 -4.32 9.90
N TRP A 59 6.12 -5.32 9.05
CA TRP A 59 5.59 -6.67 9.27
C TRP A 59 6.28 -7.39 10.41
N ALA A 60 7.59 -7.22 10.59
CA ALA A 60 8.33 -7.81 11.71
C ALA A 60 7.88 -7.23 13.05
N THR A 61 7.62 -5.92 13.10
CA THR A 61 7.19 -5.19 14.30
C THR A 61 5.71 -5.35 14.62
N ARG A 62 4.85 -5.63 13.63
CA ARG A 62 3.40 -5.84 13.78
C ARG A 62 2.98 -7.27 13.45
N ARG A 63 3.74 -8.28 13.88
CA ARG A 63 3.31 -9.69 13.78
C ARG A 63 2.13 -9.96 14.72
N GLU A 64 0.95 -9.49 14.34
CA GLU A 64 -0.30 -9.93 14.92
C GLU A 64 -0.68 -11.24 14.24
N ARG A 65 -0.93 -12.26 15.05
CA ARG A 65 -1.53 -13.50 14.55
C ARG A 65 -2.95 -13.17 14.13
N ILE A 66 -3.16 -12.98 12.83
CA ILE A 66 -4.49 -12.85 12.26
C ILE A 66 -5.19 -14.19 12.45
N VAL A 67 -5.97 -14.31 13.51
CA VAL A 67 -6.91 -15.42 13.70
C VAL A 67 -8.19 -14.97 13.05
N LEU A 68 -8.47 -15.47 11.83
CA LEU A 68 -9.81 -15.36 11.27
C LEU A 68 -10.70 -16.39 11.99
N PRO A 69 -11.75 -15.98 12.70
CA PRO A 69 -12.76 -16.91 13.19
C PRO A 69 -13.43 -17.64 12.01
N ASP A 70 -13.86 -18.88 12.24
CA ASP A 70 -14.53 -19.69 11.20
C ASP A 70 -15.76 -18.97 10.60
N ALA A 71 -16.44 -18.14 11.39
CA ALA A 71 -17.56 -17.31 10.94
C ALA A 71 -17.19 -16.33 9.80
N ASP A 72 -15.96 -15.81 9.78
CA ASP A 72 -15.49 -14.91 8.73
C ASP A 72 -15.13 -15.68 7.45
N PHE A 73 -14.66 -16.93 7.58
CA PHE A 73 -14.50 -17.83 6.43
C PHE A 73 -15.85 -18.17 5.79
N ASP A 74 -16.86 -18.47 6.60
CA ASP A 74 -18.22 -18.72 6.10
C ASP A 74 -18.81 -17.48 5.42
N ARG A 75 -18.52 -16.27 5.94
CA ARG A 75 -18.92 -15.01 5.30
C ARG A 75 -18.23 -14.82 3.95
N ALA A 76 -16.93 -15.05 3.87
CA ALA A 76 -16.18 -14.97 2.63
C ALA A 76 -16.70 -15.99 1.60
N ARG A 77 -16.97 -17.23 2.04
CA ARG A 77 -17.55 -18.28 1.19
C ARG A 77 -18.91 -17.87 0.64
N LYS A 78 -19.81 -17.34 1.48
CA LYS A 78 -21.12 -16.84 1.04
C LYS A 78 -21.03 -15.71 0.02
N LEU A 79 -20.08 -14.79 0.20
CA LEU A 79 -19.85 -13.69 -0.75
C LEU A 79 -19.27 -14.17 -2.09
N LEU A 80 -18.50 -15.26 -2.09
CA LEU A 80 -17.99 -15.88 -3.32
C LEU A 80 -19.08 -16.68 -4.05
N GLU A 81 -19.91 -17.42 -3.30
CA GLU A 81 -21.04 -18.18 -3.85
C GLU A 81 -22.14 -17.24 -4.37
N ASN A 82 -22.39 -16.12 -3.67
CA ASN A 82 -23.39 -15.13 -4.03
C ASN A 82 -22.76 -13.72 -4.04
N PRO A 83 -22.02 -13.38 -5.11
CA PRO A 83 -21.41 -12.07 -5.21
C PRO A 83 -22.49 -11.00 -5.26
N PRO A 84 -22.36 -9.91 -4.48
CA PRO A 84 -23.29 -8.80 -4.56
C PRO A 84 -23.26 -8.20 -5.96
N GLY A 85 -24.43 -7.76 -6.44
CA GLY A 85 -24.54 -7.08 -7.72
C GLY A 85 -23.65 -5.82 -7.78
N PRO A 86 -23.32 -5.34 -8.99
CA PRO A 86 -22.45 -4.20 -9.16
C PRO A 86 -23.02 -2.96 -8.48
N THR A 87 -22.15 -2.27 -7.73
CA THR A 87 -22.53 -1.05 -7.00
C THR A 87 -22.95 0.07 -7.97
N PRO A 88 -23.76 1.04 -7.52
CA PRO A 88 -24.14 2.19 -8.36
C PRO A 88 -22.93 2.93 -8.94
N ALA A 89 -21.88 3.12 -8.13
CA ALA A 89 -20.63 3.74 -8.55
C ALA A 89 -19.94 2.94 -9.67
N LEU A 90 -19.93 1.60 -9.59
CA LEU A 90 -19.36 0.75 -10.62
C LEU A 90 -20.18 0.78 -11.91
N LYS A 91 -21.52 0.76 -11.80
CA LYS A 91 -22.42 0.92 -12.96
C LYS A 91 -22.17 2.24 -13.67
N GLU A 92 -22.03 3.33 -12.93
CA GLU A 92 -21.75 4.65 -13.49
C GLU A 92 -20.35 4.72 -14.15
N ALA A 93 -19.32 4.15 -13.51
CA ALA A 93 -17.98 4.09 -14.07
C ALA A 93 -17.95 3.33 -15.42
N VAL A 94 -18.66 2.20 -15.51
CA VAL A 94 -18.80 1.43 -16.75
C VAL A 94 -19.55 2.22 -17.82
N ALA A 95 -20.65 2.90 -17.46
CA ALA A 95 -21.40 3.74 -18.39
C ALA A 95 -20.53 4.88 -18.97
N ARG A 96 -19.75 5.56 -18.12
CA ARG A 96 -18.81 6.60 -18.53
C ARG A 96 -17.73 6.06 -19.47
N ARG A 97 -17.16 4.88 -19.18
CA ARG A 97 -16.18 4.22 -20.05
C ARG A 97 -16.77 3.89 -21.43
N ASN A 98 -17.96 3.32 -21.48
CA ASN A 98 -18.62 2.94 -22.74
C ASN A 98 -18.94 4.16 -23.61
N LYS A 99 -19.40 5.27 -23.00
CA LYS A 99 -19.63 6.53 -23.71
C LYS A 99 -18.35 7.11 -24.35
N ARG A 100 -17.21 7.00 -23.66
CA ARG A 100 -15.91 7.40 -24.20
C ARG A 100 -15.43 6.52 -25.35
N LYS A 101 -15.75 5.23 -25.31
CA LYS A 101 -15.37 4.29 -26.38
C LYS A 101 -16.13 4.58 -27.68
N ARG A 102 -17.45 4.79 -27.60
CA ARG A 102 -18.29 5.13 -28.78
C ARG A 102 -17.85 6.43 -29.47
N ARG A 103 -17.50 7.47 -28.71
CA ARG A 103 -16.97 8.74 -29.25
C ARG A 103 -15.59 8.64 -29.93
N LYS A 104 -14.88 7.53 -29.82
CA LYS A 104 -13.61 7.30 -30.51
C LYS A 104 -13.78 6.44 -31.78
N GLU A 105 -14.95 5.81 -31.93
CA GLU A 105 -15.31 4.97 -33.07
C GLU A 105 -16.16 5.76 -34.10
N GLU A 106 -16.64 6.96 -33.71
CA GLU A 106 -17.20 8.02 -34.57
C GLU A 106 -16.11 9.03 -34.95
#